data_AF-I3C5X0-F1
#
_entry.id   AF-I3C5X0-F1
#
_cell.length_a   1.000
_cell.length_b   1.000
_cell.length_c   1.000
_cell.angle_alpha   90.00
_cell.angle_beta   90.00
_cell.angle_gamma   90.00
#
_symmetry.space_group_name_H-M   'P 1'
#
loop_
_entity.id
_entity.type
_entity.pdbx_description
1 polymer ?
#
loop_
_entity_poly.entity_id
_entity_poly.type
_entity_poly.pdbx_seq_one_letter_code
_entity_poly.pdbx_strand_id
1 'polypeptide(L)'
;MKILDFLIKYWSQTTVLIFAFGYVLRTIFEFYIRKAEIKFTFIHKERAEIIKGIHLDIIKLSRELEFLALGHTLAEQNMGPTIEEGRNVFGKVLELNKKIKIKIEENEIYFSEKFISLFNELFTKISDNIILTSLNKNLTKDSNQKFEFNNSELFFKYYKKEFPKLKKKLVKEYRRYI
;
A
#
# COMPACT_ATOMS: atom_id res chain seq x y z
N MET A 1 -30.23 57.97 -21.17
CA MET A 1 -30.74 57.88 -22.56
C MET A 1 -29.69 57.42 -23.56
N LYS A 2 -28.50 58.02 -23.65
CA LYS A 2 -27.49 57.70 -24.69
C LYS A 2 -27.08 56.21 -24.83
N ILE A 3 -27.02 55.45 -23.74
CA ILE A 3 -26.68 54.01 -23.77
C ILE A 3 -27.83 53.16 -24.30
N LEU A 4 -29.08 53.55 -24.01
CA LEU A 4 -30.26 52.82 -24.45
C LEU A 4 -30.48 52.98 -25.96
N ASP A 5 -30.30 54.20 -26.48
CA ASP A 5 -30.40 54.50 -27.91
C ASP A 5 -29.30 53.78 -28.72
N PHE A 6 -28.10 53.64 -28.14
CA PHE A 6 -27.00 52.88 -28.73
C PHE A 6 -27.32 51.37 -28.78
N LEU A 7 -27.85 50.81 -27.70
CA LEU A 7 -28.24 49.40 -27.63
C LEU A 7 -29.37 49.06 -28.61
N ILE A 8 -30.34 49.96 -28.81
CA ILE A 8 -31.44 49.76 -29.76
C ILE A 8 -30.93 49.82 -31.21
N LYS A 9 -30.06 50.79 -31.52
CA LYS A 9 -29.50 50.98 -32.88
C LYS A 9 -28.55 49.85 -33.30
N TYR A 10 -27.83 49.25 -32.35
CA TYR A 10 -26.86 48.18 -32.58
C TYR A 10 -27.26 46.86 -31.91
N TRP A 11 -28.56 46.62 -31.73
CA TRP A 11 -29.09 45.48 -30.98
C TRP A 11 -28.61 44.14 -31.57
N SER A 12 -28.66 44.00 -32.89
CA SER A 12 -28.22 42.79 -33.59
C SER A 12 -26.72 42.51 -33.39
N GLN A 13 -25.86 43.54 -33.51
CA GLN A 13 -24.42 43.37 -33.25
C GLN A 13 -24.13 43.05 -31.78
N THR A 14 -24.88 43.66 -30.87
CA THR A 14 -24.75 43.41 -29.42
C THR A 14 -25.14 41.99 -29.06
N THR A 15 -26.22 41.44 -29.64
CA THR A 15 -26.59 40.03 -29.46
C THR A 15 -25.53 39.07 -30.01
N VAL A 16 -24.96 39.34 -31.19
CA VAL A 16 -23.88 38.50 -31.76
C VAL A 16 -22.64 38.50 -30.87
N LEU A 17 -22.27 39.67 -30.31
CA LEU A 17 -21.16 39.77 -29.35
C LEU A 17 -21.42 38.97 -28.06
N ILE A 18 -22.64 39.03 -27.52
CA ILE A 18 -23.02 38.26 -26.33
C ILE A 18 -22.95 36.76 -26.62
N PHE A 19 -23.47 36.31 -27.77
CA PHE A 19 -23.40 34.90 -28.16
C PHE A 19 -21.96 34.42 -28.39
N ALA A 20 -21.13 35.22 -29.05
CA ALA A 20 -19.72 34.90 -29.25
C ALA A 20 -18.98 34.81 -27.91
N PHE A 21 -19.21 35.75 -27.00
CA PHE A 21 -18.61 35.73 -25.67
C PHE A 21 -19.08 34.53 -24.84
N GLY A 22 -20.37 34.20 -24.90
CA GLY A 22 -20.93 33.00 -24.25
C GLY A 22 -20.33 31.70 -24.79
N TYR A 23 -20.11 31.61 -26.11
CA TYR A 23 -19.46 30.45 -26.74
C TYR A 23 -18.00 30.31 -26.30
N VAL A 24 -17.25 31.41 -26.22
CA VAL A 24 -15.86 31.41 -25.74
C VAL A 24 -15.80 31.00 -24.27
N LEU A 25 -16.65 31.56 -23.40
CA LEU A 25 -16.76 31.16 -21.99
C LEU A 25 -17.06 29.67 -21.86
N ARG A 26 -18.05 29.16 -22.60
CA ARG A 26 -18.40 27.74 -22.61
C ARG A 26 -17.22 26.87 -23.00
N THR A 27 -16.49 27.23 -24.06
CA THR A 27 -15.32 26.48 -24.53
C THR A 27 -14.22 26.45 -23.47
N ILE A 28 -13.97 27.57 -22.79
CA ILE A 28 -13.01 27.66 -21.70
C ILE A 28 -13.44 26.76 -20.53
N PHE A 29 -14.71 26.82 -20.11
CA PHE A 29 -15.22 25.97 -19.04
C PHE A 29 -15.15 24.47 -19.38
N GLU A 30 -15.56 24.08 -20.59
CA GLU A 30 -15.45 22.70 -21.07
C GLU A 30 -13.98 22.22 -21.06
N PHE A 31 -13.04 23.08 -21.43
CA PHE A 31 -11.61 22.76 -21.37
C PHE A 31 -11.12 22.56 -19.93
N TYR A 32 -11.52 23.41 -18.99
CA TYR A 32 -11.17 23.25 -17.58
C TYR A 32 -11.77 21.98 -16.96
N ILE A 33 -13.03 21.67 -17.29
CA ILE A 33 -13.69 20.44 -16.83
C ILE A 33 -12.95 19.21 -17.38
N ARG A 34 -12.68 19.15 -18.68
CA ARG A 34 -11.92 18.03 -19.28
C ARG A 34 -10.53 17.89 -18.67
N LYS A 35 -9.83 19.00 -18.41
CA LYS A 35 -8.51 18.98 -17.75
C LYS A 35 -8.59 18.41 -16.34
N ALA A 36 -9.63 18.77 -15.57
CA ALA A 36 -9.88 18.23 -14.24
C ALA A 36 -10.23 16.74 -14.29
N GLU A 37 -11.07 16.32 -15.23
CA GLU A 37 -11.42 14.90 -15.45
C GLU A 37 -10.21 14.04 -15.81
N ILE A 38 -9.34 14.52 -16.71
CA ILE A 38 -8.09 13.81 -17.07
C ILE A 38 -7.19 13.68 -15.85
N LYS A 39 -7.02 14.75 -15.07
CA LYS A 39 -6.21 14.73 -13.84
C LYS A 39 -6.80 13.77 -12.80
N PHE A 40 -8.11 13.78 -12.62
CA PHE A 40 -8.82 12.87 -11.72
C PHE A 40 -8.64 11.41 -12.15
N THR A 41 -8.85 11.11 -13.43
CA THR A 41 -8.69 9.76 -13.99
C THR A 41 -7.25 9.27 -13.85
N PHE A 42 -6.26 10.14 -14.07
CA PHE A 42 -4.85 9.82 -13.88
C PHE A 42 -4.53 9.49 -12.41
N ILE A 43 -4.94 10.34 -11.47
CA ILE A 43 -4.74 10.11 -10.03
C ILE A 43 -5.41 8.81 -9.58
N HIS A 44 -6.61 8.52 -10.07
CA HIS A 44 -7.30 7.29 -9.74
C HIS A 44 -6.61 6.05 -10.30
N LYS A 45 -6.06 6.13 -11.51
CA LYS A 45 -5.30 5.03 -12.11
C LYS A 45 -4.00 4.77 -11.36
N GLU A 46 -3.24 5.82 -11.06
CA GLU A 46 -2.00 5.76 -10.29
C GLU A 46 -2.25 5.18 -8.89
N ARG A 47 -3.28 5.69 -8.20
CA ARG A 47 -3.74 5.17 -6.91
C ARG A 47 -4.07 3.68 -6.98
N ALA A 48 -4.82 3.24 -8.00
CA ALA A 48 -5.19 1.83 -8.15
C ALA A 48 -3.97 0.93 -8.37
N GLU A 49 -2.97 1.37 -9.13
CA GLU A 49 -1.72 0.64 -9.34
C GLU A 49 -0.90 0.49 -8.05
N ILE A 50 -0.77 1.57 -7.28
CA ILE A 50 -0.07 1.56 -5.98
C ILE A 50 -0.75 0.60 -5.01
N ILE A 51 -2.08 0.72 -4.90
CA ILE A 51 -2.91 -0.13 -4.03
C ILE A 51 -2.75 -1.60 -4.44
N LYS A 52 -2.86 -1.92 -5.72
CA LYS A 52 -2.62 -3.27 -6.27
C LYS A 52 -1.21 -3.78 -5.95
N GLY A 53 -0.19 -2.92 -6.08
CA GLY A 53 1.19 -3.25 -5.75
C GLY A 53 1.37 -3.63 -4.28
N ILE A 54 0.82 -2.84 -3.36
CA ILE A 54 0.87 -3.10 -1.91
C ILE A 54 0.15 -4.40 -1.57
N HIS A 55 -0.99 -4.69 -2.20
CA HIS A 55 -1.70 -5.95 -1.97
C HIS A 55 -0.91 -7.18 -2.40
N LEU A 56 -0.27 -7.12 -3.57
CA LEU A 56 0.60 -8.20 -4.04
C LEU A 56 1.78 -8.40 -3.09
N ASP A 57 2.37 -7.31 -2.58
CA ASP A 57 3.47 -7.40 -1.62
C ASP A 57 3.01 -7.97 -0.26
N ILE A 58 1.79 -7.66 0.22
CA ILE A 58 1.19 -8.28 1.42
C ILE A 58 0.95 -9.79 1.20
N ILE A 59 0.51 -10.20 0.00
CA ILE A 59 0.36 -11.63 -0.32
C ILE A 59 1.72 -12.33 -0.27
N LYS A 60 2.76 -11.73 -0.85
CA LYS A 60 4.13 -12.26 -0.79
C LYS A 60 4.62 -12.37 0.66
N LEU A 61 4.45 -11.32 1.45
CA LEU A 61 4.79 -11.31 2.88
C LEU A 61 4.09 -12.45 3.64
N SER A 62 2.80 -12.66 3.37
CA SER A 62 2.03 -13.77 3.95
C SER A 62 2.61 -15.14 3.59
N ARG A 63 3.14 -15.31 2.38
CA ARG A 63 3.76 -16.57 1.92
C ARG A 63 5.12 -16.78 2.57
N GLU A 64 5.95 -15.73 2.67
CA GLU A 64 7.25 -15.83 3.35
C GLU A 64 7.08 -16.12 4.85
N LEU A 65 6.07 -15.55 5.51
CA LEU A 65 5.70 -15.90 6.88
C LEU A 65 5.27 -17.36 7.04
N GLU A 66 4.61 -17.92 6.03
CA GLU A 66 4.22 -19.33 6.01
C GLU A 66 5.44 -20.25 5.87
N PHE A 67 6.38 -19.91 4.99
CA PHE A 67 7.67 -20.62 4.93
C PHE A 67 8.44 -20.56 6.24
N LEU A 68 8.40 -19.40 6.91
CA LEU A 68 9.01 -19.25 8.22
C LEU A 68 8.35 -20.18 9.26
N ALA A 69 7.01 -20.24 9.26
CA ALA A 69 6.26 -21.14 10.14
C ALA A 69 6.54 -22.62 9.88
N LEU A 70 6.71 -23.02 8.62
CA LEU A 70 7.16 -24.35 8.24
C LEU A 70 8.58 -24.62 8.77
N GLY A 71 9.48 -23.65 8.63
CA GLY A 71 10.84 -23.72 9.18
C GLY A 71 10.87 -23.97 10.68
N HIS A 72 10.06 -23.22 11.45
CA HIS A 72 9.89 -23.44 12.89
C HIS A 72 9.37 -24.85 13.22
N THR A 73 8.38 -25.34 12.45
CA THR A 73 7.77 -26.68 12.68
C THR A 73 8.77 -27.80 12.39
N LEU A 74 9.53 -27.68 11.30
CA LEU A 74 10.55 -28.65 10.91
C LEU A 74 11.73 -28.66 11.88
N ALA A 75 12.11 -27.50 12.42
CA ALA A 75 13.16 -27.40 13.42
C ALA A 75 12.82 -28.16 14.71
N GLU A 76 11.55 -28.14 15.17
CA GLU A 76 11.09 -28.95 16.31
C GLU A 76 11.27 -30.46 16.07
N GLN A 77 11.26 -30.89 14.82
CA GLN A 77 11.46 -32.29 14.41
C GLN A 77 12.91 -32.62 14.07
N ASN A 78 13.86 -31.72 14.33
CA ASN A 78 15.24 -31.82 13.86
C ASN A 78 15.36 -31.98 12.33
N MET A 79 14.41 -31.47 11.56
CA MET A 79 14.44 -31.43 10.08
C MET A 79 14.43 -29.99 9.55
N GLY A 80 14.76 -29.03 10.42
CA GLY A 80 14.69 -27.60 10.12
C GLY A 80 15.68 -27.13 9.04
N PRO A 81 15.45 -25.93 8.49
CA PRO A 81 16.29 -25.34 7.46
C PRO A 81 17.73 -25.15 7.96
N THR A 82 18.67 -25.10 7.02
CA THR A 82 20.05 -24.71 7.33
C THR A 82 20.10 -23.26 7.82
N ILE A 83 21.22 -22.88 8.44
CA ILE A 83 21.42 -21.49 8.88
C ILE A 83 21.28 -20.50 7.71
N GLU A 84 21.78 -20.87 6.53
CA GLU A 84 21.72 -20.02 5.34
C GLU A 84 20.28 -19.87 4.81
N GLU A 85 19.54 -20.97 4.74
CA GLU A 85 18.14 -20.97 4.30
C GLU A 85 17.25 -20.18 5.26
N GLY A 86 17.41 -20.40 6.57
CA GLY A 86 16.71 -19.64 7.61
C GLY A 86 16.95 -18.15 7.44
N ARG A 87 18.23 -17.73 7.41
CA ARG A 87 18.61 -16.32 7.20
C ARG A 87 18.03 -15.72 5.93
N ASN A 88 17.98 -16.47 4.84
CA ASN A 88 17.42 -16.00 3.57
C ASN A 88 15.91 -15.71 3.70
N VAL A 89 15.14 -16.62 4.29
CA VAL A 89 13.69 -16.41 4.52
C VAL A 89 13.47 -15.23 5.48
N PHE A 90 14.24 -15.14 6.57
CA PHE A 90 14.17 -13.99 7.48
C PHE A 90 14.49 -12.66 6.80
N GLY A 91 15.57 -12.63 6.01
CA GLY A 91 15.97 -11.46 5.23
C GLY A 91 14.86 -11.00 4.31
N LYS A 92 14.25 -11.92 3.56
CA LYS A 92 13.12 -11.64 2.66
C LYS A 92 11.92 -11.07 3.39
N VAL A 93 11.53 -11.64 4.54
CA VAL A 93 10.40 -11.13 5.33
C VAL A 93 10.66 -9.71 5.81
N LEU A 94 11.85 -9.44 6.35
CA LEU A 94 12.22 -8.11 6.84
C LEU A 94 12.33 -7.08 5.71
N GLU A 95 12.91 -7.46 4.58
CA GLU A 95 13.04 -6.60 3.41
C GLU A 95 11.67 -6.26 2.82
N LEU A 96 10.79 -7.25 2.64
CA LEU A 96 9.41 -7.02 2.19
C LEU A 96 8.65 -6.13 3.17
N ASN A 97 8.76 -6.38 4.48
CA ASN A 97 8.09 -5.56 5.50
C ASN A 97 8.53 -4.09 5.43
N LYS A 98 9.84 -3.83 5.29
CA LYS A 98 10.39 -2.47 5.10
C LYS A 98 9.91 -1.84 3.79
N LYS A 99 9.96 -2.59 2.69
CA LYS A 99 9.55 -2.10 1.36
C LYS A 99 8.09 -1.69 1.33
N ILE A 100 7.20 -2.48 1.95
CA ILE A 100 5.77 -2.15 2.00
C ILE A 100 5.55 -0.91 2.88
N LYS A 101 6.26 -0.81 4.01
CA LYS A 101 6.20 0.37 4.87
C LYS A 101 6.58 1.65 4.12
N ILE A 102 7.74 1.67 3.45
CA ILE A 102 8.20 2.81 2.66
C ILE A 102 7.16 3.17 1.59
N LYS A 103 6.64 2.18 0.85
CA LYS A 103 5.59 2.43 -0.15
C LYS A 103 4.33 3.06 0.44
N ILE A 104 3.93 2.69 1.64
CA ILE A 104 2.74 3.27 2.28
C ILE A 104 3.04 4.69 2.77
N GLU A 105 4.21 4.93 3.37
CA GLU A 105 4.66 6.25 3.82
C GLU A 105 4.78 7.25 2.66
N GLU A 106 5.34 6.82 1.52
CA GLU A 106 5.44 7.64 0.30
C GLU A 106 4.06 7.97 -0.31
N ASN A 107 3.03 7.18 0.03
CA ASN A 107 1.71 7.23 -0.62
C ASN A 107 0.57 7.40 0.39
N GLU A 108 0.84 7.97 1.57
CA GLU A 108 -0.13 8.09 2.67
C GLU A 108 -1.41 8.80 2.24
N ILE A 109 -1.30 9.77 1.32
CA ILE A 109 -2.42 10.53 0.76
C ILE A 109 -3.52 9.66 0.13
N TYR A 110 -3.20 8.42 -0.25
CA TYR A 110 -4.13 7.49 -0.88
C TYR A 110 -4.86 6.59 0.11
N PHE A 111 -4.42 6.57 1.37
CA PHE A 111 -4.91 5.69 2.42
C PHE A 111 -5.65 6.45 3.52
N SER A 112 -6.55 5.76 4.21
CA SER A 112 -7.20 6.30 5.39
C SER A 112 -6.26 6.17 6.59
N GLU A 113 -6.39 7.07 7.56
CA GLU A 113 -5.66 6.98 8.84
C GLU A 113 -5.85 5.60 9.51
N LYS A 114 -7.06 5.04 9.40
CA LYS A 114 -7.36 3.70 9.91
C LYS A 114 -6.56 2.60 9.20
N PHE A 115 -6.40 2.70 7.87
CA PHE A 115 -5.58 1.76 7.12
C PHE A 115 -4.10 1.88 7.52
N ILE A 116 -3.59 3.10 7.61
CA ILE A 116 -2.21 3.39 8.03
C ILE A 116 -1.96 2.84 9.44
N SER A 117 -2.87 3.08 10.38
CA SER A 117 -2.78 2.57 11.75
C SER A 117 -2.73 1.04 11.81
N LEU A 118 -3.62 0.34 11.08
CA LEU A 118 -3.61 -1.12 11.01
C LEU A 118 -2.33 -1.66 10.38
N PHE A 119 -1.78 -0.94 9.40
CA PHE A 119 -0.54 -1.32 8.76
C PHE A 119 0.66 -1.13 9.69
N ASN A 120 0.71 -0.03 10.43
CA ASN A 120 1.74 0.19 11.45
C ASN A 120 1.68 -0.86 12.56
N GLU A 121 0.48 -1.28 12.99
CA GLU A 121 0.32 -2.40 13.93
C GLU A 121 0.91 -3.70 13.33
N LEU A 122 0.62 -4.00 12.06
CA LEU A 122 1.18 -5.15 11.37
C LEU A 122 2.72 -5.06 11.33
N PHE A 123 3.27 -3.93 10.91
CA PHE A 123 4.71 -3.71 10.78
C PHE A 123 5.45 -3.90 12.10
N THR A 124 4.94 -3.29 13.18
CA THR A 124 5.51 -3.40 14.52
C THR A 124 5.47 -4.84 14.99
N LYS A 125 4.33 -5.54 14.85
CA LYS A 125 4.23 -6.93 15.28
C LYS A 125 5.09 -7.90 14.46
N ILE A 126 5.24 -7.67 13.16
CA ILE A 126 6.18 -8.45 12.34
C ILE A 126 7.61 -8.20 12.84
N SER A 127 7.98 -6.95 13.06
CA SER A 127 9.31 -6.61 13.57
C SER A 127 9.58 -7.26 14.93
N ASP A 128 8.67 -7.09 15.89
CA ASP A 128 8.85 -7.58 17.26
C ASP A 128 8.86 -9.12 17.34
N ASN A 129 7.97 -9.79 16.61
CA ASN A 129 7.84 -11.26 16.70
C ASN A 129 8.80 -12.03 15.78
N ILE A 130 9.49 -11.35 14.86
CA ILE A 130 10.44 -11.98 13.93
C ILE A 130 11.88 -11.62 14.29
N ILE A 131 12.17 -10.38 14.70
CA ILE A 131 13.52 -9.91 15.02
C ILE A 131 14.03 -10.49 16.34
N LEU A 132 13.16 -10.72 17.34
CA LEU A 132 13.56 -11.20 18.66
C LEU A 132 13.63 -12.73 18.77
N THR A 133 12.95 -13.46 17.90
CA THR A 133 12.74 -14.92 18.03
C THR A 133 13.68 -15.77 17.18
N SER A 134 14.55 -15.16 16.38
CA SER A 134 15.28 -15.85 15.30
C SER A 134 16.79 -15.65 15.28
N LEU A 135 17.37 -14.66 15.95
CA LEU A 135 18.81 -14.42 15.89
C LEU A 135 19.50 -14.84 17.18
N ASN A 136 20.10 -16.04 17.16
CA ASN A 136 21.17 -16.32 18.10
C ASN A 136 22.41 -15.50 17.68
N LYS A 137 22.90 -14.61 18.56
CA LYS A 137 24.11 -13.78 18.31
C LYS A 137 25.38 -14.63 18.24
N ASN A 138 25.35 -15.87 18.74
CA ASN A 138 26.46 -16.80 18.70
C ASN A 138 26.35 -17.70 17.47
N LEU A 139 26.74 -17.18 16.31
CA LEU A 139 26.77 -17.94 15.06
C LEU A 139 28.18 -18.51 14.83
N THR A 140 28.28 -19.82 14.98
CA THR A 140 29.34 -20.68 14.45
C THR A 140 29.53 -20.46 12.94
N LYS A 141 30.76 -20.67 12.43
CA LYS A 141 31.15 -20.46 11.03
C LYS A 141 30.59 -21.49 10.02
N ASP A 142 29.84 -22.49 10.49
CA ASP A 142 29.42 -23.62 9.66
C ASP A 142 27.98 -23.42 9.16
N SER A 143 27.83 -23.12 7.87
CA SER A 143 26.54 -22.84 7.22
C SER A 143 25.63 -24.06 7.11
N ASN A 144 26.18 -25.27 7.26
CA ASN A 144 25.44 -26.54 7.16
C ASN A 144 24.76 -26.96 8.47
N GLN A 145 24.98 -26.23 9.56
CA GLN A 145 24.28 -26.48 10.82
C GLN A 145 22.79 -26.11 10.69
N LYS A 146 21.95 -26.79 11.48
CA LYS A 146 20.51 -26.50 11.55
C LYS A 146 20.29 -25.16 12.26
N PHE A 147 19.33 -24.39 11.77
CA PHE A 147 18.98 -23.12 12.37
C PHE A 147 18.14 -23.33 13.65
N GLU A 148 18.62 -22.79 14.77
CA GLU A 148 17.85 -22.77 16.01
C GLU A 148 17.04 -21.48 16.13
N PHE A 149 15.74 -21.62 16.38
CA PHE A 149 14.85 -20.50 16.62
C PHE A 149 14.73 -20.25 18.12
N ASN A 150 15.02 -19.03 18.57
CA ASN A 150 15.04 -18.67 20.00
C ASN A 150 13.66 -18.71 20.67
N ASN A 151 12.55 -18.51 19.93
CA ASN A 151 11.21 -18.49 20.53
C ASN A 151 10.07 -18.79 19.53
N SER A 152 9.98 -20.07 19.11
CA SER A 152 8.94 -20.57 18.18
C SER A 152 7.52 -20.38 18.72
N GLU A 153 7.31 -20.49 20.03
CA GLU A 153 5.98 -20.39 20.64
C GLU A 153 5.37 -18.99 20.45
N LEU A 154 6.16 -17.94 20.71
CA LEU A 154 5.75 -16.55 20.50
C LEU A 154 5.43 -16.29 19.02
N PHE A 155 6.31 -16.76 18.13
CA PHE A 155 6.08 -16.65 16.68
C PHE A 155 4.78 -17.34 16.26
N PHE A 156 4.53 -18.58 16.69
CA PHE A 156 3.31 -19.31 16.34
C PHE A 156 2.05 -18.67 16.93
N LYS A 157 2.12 -18.11 18.14
CA LYS A 157 1.01 -17.34 18.72
C LYS A 157 0.66 -16.16 17.81
N TYR A 158 1.65 -15.40 17.36
CA TYR A 158 1.46 -14.32 16.41
C TYR A 158 0.91 -14.83 15.06
N TYR A 159 1.61 -15.76 14.42
CA TYR A 159 1.30 -16.26 13.08
C TYR A 159 -0.08 -16.93 12.99
N LYS A 160 -0.46 -17.74 13.99
CA LYS A 160 -1.74 -18.48 13.97
C LYS A 160 -2.93 -17.64 14.44
N LYS A 161 -2.73 -16.68 15.36
CA LYS A 161 -3.86 -15.93 15.97
C LYS A 161 -3.94 -14.48 15.56
N GLU A 162 -2.82 -13.76 15.54
CA GLU A 162 -2.81 -12.31 15.37
C GLU A 162 -2.69 -11.89 13.91
N PHE A 163 -1.75 -12.49 13.18
CA PHE A 163 -1.56 -12.20 11.76
C PHE A 163 -2.83 -12.42 10.91
N PRO A 164 -3.61 -13.51 11.06
CA PRO A 164 -4.82 -13.71 10.28
C PRO A 164 -5.91 -12.67 10.59
N LYS A 165 -6.01 -12.23 11.85
CA LYS A 165 -6.93 -11.17 12.27
C LYS A 165 -6.55 -9.83 11.62
N LEU A 166 -5.27 -9.48 11.64
CA LEU A 166 -4.76 -8.25 11.02
C LEU A 166 -4.91 -8.29 9.51
N LYS A 167 -4.51 -9.39 8.86
CA LYS A 167 -4.69 -9.61 7.43
C LYS A 167 -6.16 -9.46 7.03
N LYS A 168 -7.09 -10.04 7.78
CA LYS A 168 -8.54 -9.90 7.51
C LYS A 168 -9.02 -8.45 7.63
N LYS A 169 -8.56 -7.71 8.65
CA LYS A 169 -8.88 -6.28 8.81
C LYS A 169 -8.32 -5.45 7.66
N LEU A 170 -7.06 -5.65 7.29
CA LEU A 170 -6.40 -4.98 6.17
C LEU A 170 -7.10 -5.28 4.84
N VAL A 171 -7.45 -6.53 4.56
CA VAL A 171 -8.20 -6.90 3.34
C VAL A 171 -9.59 -6.25 3.32
N LYS A 172 -10.26 -6.13 4.47
CA LYS A 172 -11.57 -5.45 4.54
C LYS A 172 -11.46 -3.95 4.22
N GLU A 173 -10.45 -3.28 4.76
CA GLU A 173 -10.20 -1.87 4.42
C GLU A 173 -9.74 -1.73 2.96
N TYR A 174 -8.93 -2.68 2.48
CA TYR A 174 -8.46 -2.71 1.10
C TYR A 174 -9.60 -2.80 0.06
N ARG A 175 -10.64 -3.59 0.35
CA ARG A 175 -11.88 -3.67 -0.47
C ARG A 175 -12.65 -2.35 -0.56
N ARG A 176 -12.34 -1.33 0.23
CA ARG A 176 -12.96 0.00 0.10
C ARG A 176 -12.31 0.86 -0.97
N TYR A 177 -11.17 0.42 -1.50
CA TYR A 177 -10.41 1.13 -2.52
C TYR A 177 -10.47 0.48 -3.90
N ILE A 178 -11.09 -0.70 -4.00
CA ILE A 178 -11.44 -1.41 -5.25
C ILE A 178 -12.94 -1.30 -5.42
#